data_AF-A0A3M2D3W5-F1
#
_entry.id   AF-A0A3M2D3W5-F1
#
_cell.length_a   1.000
_cell.length_b   1.000
_cell.length_c   1.000
_cell.angle_alpha   90.00
_cell.angle_beta   90.00
_cell.angle_gamma   90.00
#
_symmetry.space_group_name_H-M   'P 1'
#
loop_
_entity.id
_entity.type
_entity.pdbx_description
1 polymer ?
#
loop_
_entity_poly.entity_id
_entity_poly.type
_entity_poly.pdbx_seq_one_letter_code
_entity_poly.pdbx_strand_id
1 'polypeptide(L)'
;MNRTDRRRQGHHRLSGQTRKAQHVSALLADALVHHQNHRLQQAETLYRQILSIAPDHADAHHLLGLAAYQQGEYPRAIEHIQHALQLNPRKPHFLFNLALALEKEKRWAEALERYRQAIAIHPHYMEAWNNLGNLLREQRRLDEAVEAFTRVLKAQPASADAHNNLGVTLKEKRDSDGAIREYREALRLNPSHAEAHNNLGIALMEQGHIDDALSAFQQAIASRPSYAHAYYHLGLAYLWKEQIEHALACFWRSAELQHNHRKPVSVRSIAKSRVKHDLEQLTYLHLQRGVTEIPPAYRKTLESLAQRIHRTDPSAMTVALDAREREALAPSFNQILHRAPAERISEGALNPHLDVSAIEARYHSSYPEIIYVDHLLTERALTSLRQFCLDSTIWKRDYQNGYLGAFLAEGFACPLLLQIAEELRTRFPGIFRQHRLVQAWAFKYDSELRGLNLHADASAVNVNFWITPDTANLDHERGGLVVWDKEAPDEWDFKMFNDERNQPMIRKFLEEQQAQPVRIPYRQNRAIIFNSNLFHETDTLVFRAGYEDRRINITLLYGYRQKRSLR
;
A
#
# COMPACT_ATOMS: atom_id res chain seq x y z
N MET A 1 -56.62 43.87 -21.56
CA MET A 1 -56.43 42.80 -20.55
C MET A 1 -56.72 43.39 -19.16
N ASN A 2 -57.85 43.04 -18.55
CA ASN A 2 -58.36 43.71 -17.35
C ASN A 2 -57.63 43.25 -16.06
N ARG A 3 -57.65 44.08 -15.00
CA ARG A 3 -56.99 43.80 -13.70
C ARG A 3 -57.38 42.45 -13.09
N THR A 4 -58.59 41.98 -13.36
CA THR A 4 -59.15 40.69 -12.95
C THR A 4 -58.50 39.48 -13.66
N ASP A 5 -58.13 39.62 -14.93
CA ASP A 5 -57.46 38.55 -15.69
C ASP A 5 -56.01 38.36 -15.24
N ARG A 6 -55.31 39.46 -14.90
CA ARG A 6 -53.98 39.40 -14.29
C ARG A 6 -54.00 38.74 -12.90
N ARG A 7 -55.04 38.99 -12.09
CA ARG A 7 -55.23 38.31 -10.79
C ARG A 7 -55.55 36.82 -10.92
N ARG A 8 -56.40 36.42 -11.88
CA ARG A 8 -56.71 34.99 -12.15
C ARG A 8 -55.50 34.24 -12.71
N GLN A 9 -54.75 34.83 -13.64
CA GLN A 9 -53.51 34.23 -14.16
C GLN A 9 -52.42 34.16 -13.07
N GLY A 10 -52.33 35.15 -12.19
CA GLY A 10 -51.47 35.13 -11.00
C GLY A 10 -51.83 34.00 -10.03
N HIS A 11 -53.11 33.83 -9.68
CA HIS A 11 -53.57 32.76 -8.80
C HIS A 11 -53.40 31.35 -9.38
N HIS A 12 -53.63 31.14 -10.69
CA HIS A 12 -53.39 29.85 -11.33
C HIS A 12 -51.91 29.49 -11.43
N ARG A 13 -51.02 30.46 -11.69
CA ARG A 13 -49.56 30.25 -11.68
C ARG A 13 -49.04 29.92 -10.28
N LEU A 14 -49.52 30.63 -9.26
CA LEU A 14 -49.18 30.38 -7.86
C LEU A 14 -49.66 29.00 -7.40
N SER A 15 -50.89 28.61 -7.72
CA SER A 15 -51.44 27.28 -7.41
C SER A 15 -50.65 26.13 -8.09
N GLY A 16 -50.26 26.31 -9.36
CA GLY A 16 -49.44 25.35 -10.08
C GLY A 16 -48.00 25.21 -9.54
N GLN A 17 -47.39 26.31 -9.10
CA GLN A 17 -46.07 26.30 -8.46
C GLN A 17 -46.11 25.61 -7.09
N THR A 18 -47.14 25.89 -6.28
CA THR A 18 -47.33 25.23 -4.98
C THR A 18 -47.50 23.72 -5.12
N ARG A 19 -48.27 23.26 -6.11
CA ARG A 19 -48.46 21.82 -6.37
C ARG A 19 -47.18 21.13 -6.85
N LYS A 20 -46.37 21.79 -7.68
CA LYS A 20 -45.04 21.29 -8.09
C LYS A 20 -44.09 21.19 -6.90
N ALA A 21 -44.04 22.21 -6.04
CA ALA A 21 -43.20 22.21 -4.85
C ALA A 21 -43.59 21.10 -3.86
N GLN A 22 -44.89 20.89 -3.63
CA GLN A 22 -45.39 19.79 -2.81
C GLN A 22 -45.04 18.42 -3.39
N HIS A 23 -45.14 18.25 -4.71
CA HIS A 23 -44.77 17.01 -5.37
C HIS A 23 -43.26 16.72 -5.28
N VAL A 24 -42.42 17.73 -5.52
CA VAL A 24 -40.95 17.63 -5.33
C VAL A 24 -40.60 17.28 -3.89
N SER A 25 -41.24 17.93 -2.91
CA SER A 25 -41.02 17.64 -1.49
C SER A 25 -41.40 16.19 -1.13
N ALA A 26 -42.49 15.66 -1.68
CA ALA A 26 -42.91 14.28 -1.45
C ALA A 26 -41.91 13.27 -2.06
N LEU A 27 -41.47 13.52 -3.30
CA LEU A 27 -40.45 12.70 -3.96
C LEU A 27 -39.12 12.74 -3.20
N LEU A 28 -38.73 13.91 -2.68
CA LEU A 28 -37.50 14.05 -1.92
C LEU A 28 -37.54 13.25 -0.62
N ALA A 29 -38.67 13.28 0.10
CA ALA A 29 -38.85 12.48 1.31
C ALA A 29 -38.73 10.98 1.03
N ASP A 30 -39.37 10.49 -0.04
CA ASP A 30 -39.28 9.08 -0.45
C ASP A 30 -37.85 8.69 -0.87
N ALA A 31 -37.18 9.55 -1.64
CA ALA A 31 -35.79 9.34 -2.05
C ALA A 31 -34.84 9.22 -0.85
N LEU A 32 -35.03 10.05 0.18
CA LEU A 32 -34.26 9.99 1.41
C LEU A 32 -34.48 8.68 2.18
N VAL A 33 -35.71 8.16 2.23
CA VAL A 33 -36.01 6.85 2.84
C VAL A 33 -35.32 5.72 2.09
N HIS A 34 -35.29 5.77 0.76
CA HIS A 34 -34.52 4.81 -0.03
C HIS A 34 -33.02 4.92 0.24
N HIS A 35 -32.47 6.13 0.29
CA HIS A 35 -31.06 6.38 0.56
C HIS A 35 -30.64 5.88 1.94
N GLN A 36 -31.40 6.20 3.00
CA GLN A 36 -31.15 5.75 4.37
C GLN A 36 -31.17 4.22 4.50
N ASN A 37 -32.01 3.55 3.70
CA ASN A 37 -32.09 2.09 3.64
C ASN A 37 -31.09 1.47 2.64
N HIS A 38 -30.06 2.21 2.23
CA HIS A 38 -29.02 1.77 1.27
C HIS A 38 -29.55 1.26 -0.09
N ARG A 39 -30.77 1.67 -0.46
CA ARG A 39 -31.42 1.38 -1.75
C ARG A 39 -31.07 2.47 -2.76
N LEU A 40 -29.78 2.54 -3.10
CA LEU A 40 -29.19 3.69 -3.81
C LEU A 40 -29.74 3.87 -5.24
N GLN A 41 -30.04 2.79 -5.95
CA GLN A 41 -30.59 2.85 -7.31
C GLN A 41 -32.00 3.44 -7.32
N GLN A 42 -32.84 3.05 -6.35
CA GLN A 42 -34.18 3.62 -6.18
C GLN A 42 -34.10 5.11 -5.79
N ALA A 43 -33.21 5.46 -4.85
CA ALA A 43 -32.99 6.85 -4.46
C ALA A 43 -32.54 7.71 -5.65
N GLU A 44 -31.60 7.22 -6.46
CA GLU A 44 -31.11 7.90 -7.65
C GLU A 44 -32.22 8.13 -8.70
N THR A 45 -33.10 7.16 -8.91
CA THR A 45 -34.24 7.31 -9.82
C THR A 45 -35.15 8.46 -9.36
N LEU A 46 -35.44 8.53 -8.06
CA LEU A 46 -36.27 9.58 -7.50
C LEU A 46 -35.58 10.96 -7.54
N TYR A 47 -34.26 11.03 -7.29
CA TYR A 47 -33.51 12.29 -7.45
C TYR A 47 -33.54 12.78 -8.91
N ARG A 48 -33.35 11.89 -9.89
CA ARG A 48 -33.45 12.26 -11.31
C ARG A 48 -34.87 12.71 -11.69
N GLN A 49 -35.90 12.10 -11.10
CA GLN A 49 -37.28 12.53 -11.28
C GLN A 49 -37.53 13.93 -10.67
N ILE A 50 -36.95 14.24 -9.51
CA ILE A 50 -37.01 15.60 -8.95
C ILE A 50 -36.35 16.59 -9.91
N LEU A 51 -35.17 16.26 -10.43
CA LEU A 51 -34.42 17.12 -11.36
C LEU A 51 -35.10 17.29 -12.72
N SER A 52 -35.95 16.36 -13.16
CA SER A 52 -36.76 16.55 -14.38
C SER A 52 -37.92 17.53 -14.16
N ILE A 53 -38.42 17.65 -12.92
CA ILE A 53 -39.49 18.59 -12.53
C ILE A 53 -38.92 19.96 -12.16
N ALA A 54 -37.78 19.97 -11.47
CA ALA A 54 -37.07 21.13 -10.95
C ALA A 54 -35.55 20.99 -11.19
N PRO A 55 -35.05 21.36 -12.39
CA PRO A 55 -33.62 21.21 -12.74
C PRO A 55 -32.66 21.93 -11.81
N ASP A 56 -33.10 23.04 -11.21
CA ASP A 56 -32.31 23.90 -10.32
C ASP A 56 -32.47 23.53 -8.83
N HIS A 57 -32.90 22.29 -8.51
CA HIS A 57 -33.09 21.85 -7.13
C HIS A 57 -31.75 21.44 -6.49
N ALA A 58 -31.11 22.37 -5.77
CA ALA A 58 -29.78 22.20 -5.20
C ALA A 58 -29.61 20.92 -4.35
N ASP A 59 -30.55 20.63 -3.44
CA ASP A 59 -30.44 19.45 -2.57
C ASP A 59 -30.56 18.12 -3.35
N ALA A 60 -31.29 18.11 -4.48
CA ALA A 60 -31.47 16.90 -5.28
C ALA A 60 -30.20 16.60 -6.07
N HIS A 61 -29.53 17.63 -6.61
CA HIS A 61 -28.18 17.50 -7.17
C HIS A 61 -27.19 17.01 -6.12
N HIS A 62 -27.16 17.62 -4.93
CA HIS A 62 -26.23 17.20 -3.86
C HIS A 62 -26.43 15.74 -3.45
N LEU A 63 -27.68 15.33 -3.21
CA LEU A 63 -28.00 13.96 -2.79
C LEU A 63 -27.76 12.93 -3.90
N LEU A 64 -28.00 13.30 -5.16
CA LEU A 64 -27.62 12.46 -6.31
C LEU A 64 -26.11 12.29 -6.40
N GLY A 65 -25.35 13.37 -6.16
CA GLY A 65 -23.90 13.31 -6.07
C GLY A 65 -23.40 12.44 -4.91
N LEU A 66 -24.06 12.49 -3.75
CA LEU A 66 -23.77 11.59 -2.63
C LEU A 66 -24.04 10.12 -2.95
N ALA A 67 -25.16 9.83 -3.63
CA ALA A 67 -25.47 8.47 -4.08
C ALA A 67 -24.40 7.96 -5.07
N ALA A 68 -23.98 8.80 -6.02
CA ALA A 68 -22.88 8.49 -6.94
C ALA A 68 -21.56 8.25 -6.19
N TYR A 69 -21.24 9.06 -5.18
CA TYR A 69 -20.05 8.87 -4.34
C TYR A 69 -20.07 7.51 -3.62
N GLN A 70 -21.20 7.13 -3.03
CA GLN A 70 -21.36 5.84 -2.34
C GLN A 70 -21.27 4.64 -3.29
N GLN A 71 -21.61 4.82 -4.57
CA GLN A 71 -21.45 3.81 -5.62
C GLN A 71 -20.02 3.78 -6.21
N GLY A 72 -19.13 4.68 -5.77
CA GLY A 72 -17.76 4.81 -6.29
C GLY A 72 -17.65 5.55 -7.63
N GLU A 73 -18.70 6.23 -8.06
CA GLU A 73 -18.75 7.02 -9.29
C GLU A 73 -18.34 8.48 -9.01
N TYR A 74 -17.11 8.67 -8.54
CA TYR A 74 -16.65 9.97 -8.04
C TYR A 74 -16.67 11.12 -9.07
N PRO A 75 -16.38 10.92 -10.38
CA PRO A 75 -16.53 11.98 -11.36
C PRO A 75 -17.97 12.51 -11.47
N ARG A 76 -18.97 11.61 -11.45
CA ARG A 76 -20.39 12.00 -11.42
C ARG A 76 -20.77 12.67 -10.10
N ALA A 77 -20.22 12.20 -8.99
CA ALA A 77 -20.40 12.84 -7.69
C ALA A 77 -19.92 14.30 -7.71
N ILE A 78 -18.73 14.55 -8.26
CA ILE A 78 -18.14 15.88 -8.39
C ILE A 78 -19.04 16.78 -9.23
N GLU A 79 -19.49 16.33 -10.40
CA GLU A 79 -20.36 17.11 -11.29
C GLU A 79 -21.64 17.58 -10.59
N HIS A 80 -22.37 16.65 -9.98
CA HIS A 80 -23.64 16.96 -9.32
C HIS A 80 -23.44 17.86 -8.08
N ILE A 81 -22.42 17.61 -7.26
CA ILE A 81 -22.17 18.45 -6.08
C ILE A 81 -21.69 19.86 -6.50
N GLN A 82 -20.92 19.99 -7.58
CA GLN A 82 -20.55 21.28 -8.14
C GLN A 82 -21.76 22.06 -8.63
N HIS A 83 -22.72 21.39 -9.29
CA HIS A 83 -23.98 22.02 -9.70
C HIS A 83 -24.78 22.49 -8.47
N ALA A 84 -24.89 21.65 -7.43
CA ALA A 84 -25.53 22.05 -6.17
C ALA A 84 -24.89 23.30 -5.53
N LEU A 85 -23.57 23.44 -5.62
CA LEU A 85 -22.84 24.63 -5.15
C LEU A 85 -23.03 25.86 -6.03
N GLN A 86 -23.19 25.71 -7.34
CA GLN A 86 -23.54 26.83 -8.22
C GLN A 86 -24.91 27.41 -7.85
N LEU A 87 -25.86 26.55 -7.50
CA LEU A 87 -27.20 26.93 -7.07
C LEU A 87 -27.21 27.49 -5.64
N ASN A 88 -26.36 26.96 -4.75
CA ASN A 88 -26.26 27.42 -3.37
C ASN A 88 -24.79 27.43 -2.85
N PRO A 89 -24.05 28.53 -3.04
CA PRO A 89 -22.60 28.56 -2.81
C PRO A 89 -22.18 28.61 -1.34
N ARG A 90 -23.10 28.87 -0.41
CA ARG A 90 -22.79 29.03 1.03
C ARG A 90 -23.24 27.83 1.88
N LYS A 91 -23.19 26.62 1.34
CA LYS A 91 -23.53 25.37 2.05
C LYS A 91 -22.25 24.61 2.44
N PRO A 92 -21.84 24.60 3.72
CA PRO A 92 -20.58 23.98 4.13
C PRO A 92 -20.56 22.47 3.90
N HIS A 93 -21.67 21.77 4.07
CA HIS A 93 -21.75 20.31 3.81
C HIS A 93 -21.68 19.96 2.31
N PHE A 94 -22.04 20.88 1.40
CA PHE A 94 -21.83 20.67 -0.05
C PHE A 94 -20.34 20.76 -0.38
N LEU A 95 -19.65 21.78 0.16
CA LEU A 95 -18.20 21.95 0.00
C LEU A 95 -17.42 20.76 0.60
N PHE A 96 -17.80 20.32 1.80
CA PHE A 96 -17.21 19.16 2.46
C PHE A 96 -17.38 17.89 1.62
N ASN A 97 -18.58 17.61 1.12
CA ASN A 97 -18.80 16.42 0.29
C ASN A 97 -18.12 16.50 -1.08
N LEU A 98 -17.98 17.71 -1.65
CA LEU A 98 -17.17 17.90 -2.85
C LEU A 98 -15.69 17.60 -2.56
N ALA A 99 -15.17 18.05 -1.43
CA ALA A 99 -13.79 17.78 -1.00
C ALA A 99 -13.53 16.26 -0.89
N LEU A 100 -14.45 15.52 -0.25
CA LEU A 100 -14.39 14.05 -0.17
C LEU A 100 -14.33 13.39 -1.55
N ALA A 101 -15.18 13.81 -2.49
CA ALA A 101 -15.19 13.25 -3.84
C ALA A 101 -13.89 13.57 -4.62
N LEU A 102 -13.37 14.79 -4.46
CA LEU A 102 -12.09 15.22 -5.06
C LEU A 102 -10.90 14.43 -4.49
N GLU A 103 -10.89 14.11 -3.20
CA GLU A 103 -9.87 13.24 -2.60
C GLU A 103 -9.87 11.84 -3.22
N LYS A 104 -11.05 11.25 -3.46
CA LYS A 104 -11.15 9.93 -4.09
C LYS A 104 -10.59 9.93 -5.52
N GLU A 105 -10.72 11.04 -6.22
CA GLU A 105 -10.11 11.29 -7.53
C GLU A 105 -8.64 11.79 -7.44
N LYS A 106 -8.05 11.83 -6.24
CA LYS A 106 -6.68 12.31 -5.98
C LYS A 106 -6.44 13.76 -6.42
N ARG A 107 -7.49 14.57 -6.50
CA ARG A 107 -7.46 16.02 -6.81
C ARG A 107 -7.22 16.83 -5.54
N TRP A 108 -6.08 16.57 -4.90
CA TRP A 108 -5.76 17.01 -3.53
C TRP A 108 -5.80 18.53 -3.33
N ALA A 109 -5.29 19.30 -4.28
CA ALA A 109 -5.25 20.77 -4.17
C ALA A 109 -6.67 21.36 -4.14
N GLU A 110 -7.56 20.83 -4.98
CA GLU A 110 -8.95 21.27 -5.01
C GLU A 110 -9.69 20.83 -3.75
N ALA A 111 -9.49 19.59 -3.28
CA ALA A 111 -10.09 19.09 -2.05
C ALA A 111 -9.72 19.97 -0.84
N LEU A 112 -8.42 20.31 -0.73
CA LEU A 112 -7.91 21.18 0.34
C LEU A 112 -8.62 22.54 0.35
N GLU A 113 -8.78 23.15 -0.81
CA GLU A 113 -9.47 24.43 -0.96
C GLU A 113 -10.94 24.32 -0.54
N ARG A 114 -11.63 23.23 -0.91
CA ARG A 114 -13.04 23.04 -0.52
C ARG A 114 -13.23 22.83 0.97
N TYR A 115 -12.32 22.13 1.66
CA TYR A 115 -12.37 22.07 3.13
C TYR A 115 -12.19 23.44 3.76
N ARG A 116 -11.22 24.23 3.30
CA ARG A 116 -10.98 25.59 3.81
C ARG A 116 -12.20 26.48 3.63
N GLN A 117 -12.87 26.41 2.48
CA GLN A 117 -14.12 27.14 2.23
C GLN A 117 -15.25 26.66 3.15
N ALA A 118 -15.39 25.35 3.37
CA ALA A 118 -16.40 24.80 4.29
C ALA A 118 -16.18 25.31 5.72
N ILE A 119 -14.93 25.32 6.18
CA ILE A 119 -14.49 25.81 7.49
C ILE A 119 -14.68 27.33 7.60
N ALA A 120 -14.39 28.10 6.54
CA ALA A 120 -14.59 29.54 6.55
C ALA A 120 -16.07 29.93 6.73
N ILE A 121 -17.00 29.13 6.18
CA ILE A 121 -18.45 29.31 6.36
C ILE A 121 -18.91 28.81 7.73
N HIS A 122 -18.38 27.69 8.20
CA HIS A 122 -18.71 27.09 9.49
C HIS A 122 -17.42 26.73 10.27
N PRO A 123 -16.86 27.66 11.06
CA PRO A 123 -15.58 27.45 11.75
C PRO A 123 -15.56 26.27 12.72
N HIS A 124 -16.73 25.83 13.19
CA HIS A 124 -16.89 24.69 14.09
C HIS A 124 -17.17 23.36 13.36
N TYR A 125 -16.89 23.25 12.06
CA TYR A 125 -17.09 22.01 11.31
C TYR A 125 -15.94 21.02 11.57
N MET A 126 -16.03 20.26 12.68
CA MET A 126 -14.92 19.43 13.17
C MET A 126 -14.53 18.30 12.23
N GLU A 127 -15.50 17.71 11.52
CA GLU A 127 -15.24 16.69 10.49
C GLU A 127 -14.41 17.28 9.33
N ALA A 128 -14.69 18.52 8.92
CA ALA A 128 -13.90 19.21 7.91
C ALA A 128 -12.48 19.55 8.41
N TRP A 129 -12.33 19.97 9.67
CA TRP A 129 -11.01 20.17 10.28
C TRP A 129 -10.20 18.87 10.37
N ASN A 130 -10.82 17.77 10.77
CA ASN A 130 -10.16 16.46 10.86
C ASN A 130 -9.69 15.98 9.49
N ASN A 131 -10.54 16.08 8.46
CA ASN A 131 -10.15 15.68 7.10
C ASN A 131 -9.12 16.63 6.48
N LEU A 132 -9.21 17.93 6.77
CA LEU A 132 -8.18 18.90 6.40
C LEU A 132 -6.83 18.51 7.03
N GLY A 133 -6.82 18.17 8.33
CA GLY A 133 -5.61 17.70 9.03
C GLY A 133 -5.01 16.46 8.39
N ASN A 134 -5.84 15.46 8.06
CA ASN A 134 -5.40 14.25 7.35
C ASN A 134 -4.79 14.58 5.99
N LEU A 135 -5.46 15.42 5.19
CA LEU A 135 -4.97 15.81 3.86
C LEU A 135 -3.67 16.63 3.94
N LEU A 136 -3.54 17.51 4.93
CA LEU A 136 -2.31 18.27 5.19
C LEU A 136 -1.16 17.35 5.60
N ARG A 137 -1.42 16.33 6.42
CA ARG A 137 -0.44 15.30 6.79
C ARG A 137 0.04 14.53 5.57
N GLU A 138 -0.87 14.08 4.71
CA GLU A 138 -0.54 13.42 3.43
C GLU A 138 0.26 14.33 2.47
N GLN A 139 0.13 15.66 2.60
CA GLN A 139 0.91 16.67 1.88
C GLN A 139 2.20 17.10 2.61
N ARG A 140 2.58 16.43 3.71
CA ARG A 140 3.77 16.75 4.54
C ARG A 140 3.74 18.13 5.19
N ARG A 141 2.58 18.77 5.26
CA ARG A 141 2.37 20.06 5.94
C ARG A 141 2.04 19.80 7.40
N LEU A 142 2.99 19.18 8.10
CA LEU A 142 2.76 18.56 9.40
C LEU A 142 2.40 19.57 10.50
N ASP A 143 2.95 20.78 10.46
CA ASP A 143 2.59 21.84 11.43
C ASP A 143 1.12 22.28 11.28
N GLU A 144 0.66 22.46 10.04
CA GLU A 144 -0.73 22.81 9.77
C GLU A 144 -1.68 21.64 10.12
N ALA A 145 -1.24 20.40 9.93
CA ALA A 145 -1.99 19.21 10.34
C ALA A 145 -2.14 19.14 11.87
N VAL A 146 -1.06 19.37 12.63
CA VAL A 146 -1.10 19.48 14.10
C VAL A 146 -2.07 20.58 14.53
N GLU A 147 -2.02 21.76 13.90
CA GLU A 147 -2.95 22.85 14.22
C GLU A 147 -4.41 22.44 13.97
N ALA A 148 -4.69 21.79 12.84
CA ALA A 148 -6.03 21.32 12.50
C ALA A 148 -6.56 20.32 13.54
N PHE A 149 -5.80 19.29 13.91
CA PHE A 149 -6.21 18.33 14.94
C PHE A 149 -6.31 18.95 16.33
N THR A 150 -5.43 19.89 16.68
CA THR A 150 -5.51 20.64 17.93
C THR A 150 -6.80 21.46 18.01
N ARG A 151 -7.26 22.04 16.89
CA ARG A 151 -8.56 22.73 16.84
C ARG A 151 -9.73 21.76 17.07
N VAL A 152 -9.68 20.55 16.50
CA VAL A 152 -10.67 19.50 16.77
C VAL A 152 -10.70 19.16 18.26
N LEU A 153 -9.53 18.91 18.87
CA LEU A 153 -9.43 18.55 20.30
C LEU A 153 -9.84 19.68 21.25
N LYS A 154 -9.64 20.96 20.88
CA LYS A 154 -10.16 22.09 21.66
C LYS A 154 -11.68 22.12 21.72
N ALA A 155 -12.36 21.77 20.62
CA ALA A 155 -13.81 21.75 20.56
C ALA A 155 -14.41 20.41 21.04
N GLN A 156 -13.70 19.31 20.84
CA GLN A 156 -14.09 17.93 21.17
C GLN A 156 -12.94 17.21 21.90
N PRO A 157 -12.67 17.54 23.18
CA PRO A 157 -11.56 16.95 23.92
C PRO A 157 -11.65 15.44 24.13
N ALA A 158 -12.84 14.86 23.97
CA ALA A 158 -13.09 13.42 24.11
C ALA A 158 -13.01 12.64 22.78
N SER A 159 -12.48 13.25 21.71
CA SER A 159 -12.35 12.59 20.41
C SER A 159 -11.11 11.69 20.34
N ALA A 160 -11.30 10.39 20.56
CA ALA A 160 -10.23 9.39 20.49
C ALA A 160 -9.55 9.35 19.10
N ASP A 161 -10.33 9.48 18.02
CA ASP A 161 -9.82 9.51 16.65
C ASP A 161 -8.90 10.72 16.41
N ALA A 162 -9.26 11.89 16.94
CA ALA A 162 -8.45 13.10 16.80
C ALA A 162 -7.13 13.02 17.58
N HIS A 163 -7.15 12.44 18.79
CA HIS A 163 -5.92 12.12 19.54
C HIS A 163 -5.04 11.13 18.76
N ASN A 164 -5.61 10.05 18.22
CA ASN A 164 -4.84 9.12 17.38
C ASN A 164 -4.24 9.82 16.15
N ASN A 165 -5.02 10.63 15.42
CA ASN A 165 -4.53 11.33 14.22
C ASN A 165 -3.44 12.36 14.55
N LEU A 166 -3.57 13.07 15.68
CA LEU A 166 -2.51 13.95 16.18
C LEU A 166 -1.26 13.14 16.52
N GLY A 167 -1.40 12.01 17.21
CA GLY A 167 -0.29 11.11 17.53
C GLY A 167 0.46 10.62 16.28
N VAL A 168 -0.26 10.23 15.21
CA VAL A 168 0.36 9.84 13.93
C VAL A 168 1.15 11.00 13.34
N THR A 169 0.58 12.21 13.37
CA THR A 169 1.24 13.42 12.85
C THR A 169 2.50 13.75 13.64
N LEU A 170 2.47 13.64 14.97
CA LEU A 170 3.63 13.85 15.85
C LEU A 170 4.73 12.81 15.59
N LYS A 171 4.37 11.54 15.39
CA LYS A 171 5.32 10.49 15.00
C LYS A 171 6.00 10.83 13.68
N GLU A 172 5.26 11.30 12.67
CA GLU A 172 5.84 11.73 11.39
C GLU A 172 6.74 12.97 11.53
N LYS A 173 6.45 13.84 12.51
CA LYS A 173 7.33 14.95 12.95
C LYS A 173 8.52 14.51 13.81
N ARG A 174 8.63 13.22 14.14
CA ARG A 174 9.65 12.63 15.02
C ARG A 174 9.53 13.03 16.50
N ASP A 175 8.36 13.53 16.91
CA ASP A 175 8.02 13.66 18.32
C ASP A 175 7.38 12.35 18.80
N SER A 176 8.23 11.34 19.01
CA SER A 176 7.79 10.00 19.44
C SER A 176 7.12 10.03 20.82
N ASP A 177 7.62 10.85 21.74
CA ASP A 177 7.05 10.97 23.09
C ASP A 177 5.68 11.65 23.06
N GLY A 178 5.53 12.69 22.23
CA GLY A 178 4.24 13.30 21.93
C GLY A 178 3.26 12.30 21.34
N ALA A 179 3.69 11.54 20.33
CA ALA A 179 2.86 10.51 19.73
C ALA A 179 2.34 9.49 20.76
N ILE A 180 3.23 8.96 21.62
CA ILE A 180 2.86 8.00 22.67
C ILE A 180 1.86 8.59 23.67
N ARG A 181 2.02 9.86 24.08
CA ARG A 181 1.06 10.54 24.95
C ARG A 181 -0.33 10.61 24.31
N GLU A 182 -0.41 11.02 23.05
CA GLU A 182 -1.67 11.14 22.34
C GLU A 182 -2.34 9.78 22.08
N TYR A 183 -1.58 8.74 21.73
CA TYR A 183 -2.13 7.39 21.61
C TYR A 183 -2.68 6.86 22.93
N ARG A 184 -1.98 7.10 24.05
CA ARG A 184 -2.48 6.71 25.37
C ARG A 184 -3.76 7.45 25.74
N GLU A 185 -3.89 8.73 25.39
CA GLU A 185 -5.12 9.48 25.62
C GLU A 185 -6.28 8.98 24.75
N ALA A 186 -6.02 8.67 23.47
CA ALA A 186 -6.99 8.01 22.60
C ALA A 186 -7.49 6.69 23.20
N LEU A 187 -6.59 5.89 23.78
CA LEU A 187 -6.92 4.62 24.43
C LEU A 187 -7.60 4.78 25.79
N ARG A 188 -7.33 5.86 26.52
CA ARG A 188 -8.06 6.21 27.76
C ARG A 188 -9.52 6.53 27.45
N LEU A 189 -9.77 7.23 26.34
CA LEU A 189 -11.10 7.61 25.87
C LEU A 189 -11.84 6.45 25.21
N ASN A 190 -11.13 5.63 24.42
CA ASN A 190 -11.65 4.42 23.78
C ASN A 190 -10.65 3.25 23.92
N PRO A 191 -10.80 2.42 24.98
CA PRO A 191 -9.89 1.28 25.21
C PRO A 191 -9.87 0.22 24.10
N SER A 192 -10.91 0.21 23.23
CA SER A 192 -11.06 -0.74 22.13
C SER A 192 -10.56 -0.21 20.77
N HIS A 193 -9.90 0.96 20.75
CA HIS A 193 -9.42 1.56 19.51
C HIS A 193 -8.21 0.80 18.96
N ALA A 194 -8.46 -0.13 18.03
CA ALA A 194 -7.45 -1.04 17.50
C ALA A 194 -6.28 -0.32 16.80
N GLU A 195 -6.54 0.73 16.02
CA GLU A 195 -5.52 1.55 15.36
C GLU A 195 -4.60 2.23 16.37
N ALA A 196 -5.15 2.83 17.44
CA ALA A 196 -4.36 3.51 18.46
C ALA A 196 -3.45 2.53 19.22
N HIS A 197 -3.96 1.32 19.56
CA HIS A 197 -3.14 0.25 20.13
C HIS A 197 -2.01 -0.18 19.19
N ASN A 198 -2.30 -0.37 17.90
CA ASN A 198 -1.29 -0.71 16.92
C ASN A 198 -0.23 0.41 16.77
N ASN A 199 -0.65 1.67 16.71
CA ASN A 199 0.26 2.80 16.56
C ASN A 199 1.13 3.01 17.81
N LEU A 200 0.55 2.83 19.01
CA LEU A 200 1.29 2.80 20.27
C LEU A 200 2.35 1.68 20.26
N GLY A 201 1.96 0.47 19.83
CA GLY A 201 2.88 -0.66 19.73
C GLY A 201 4.07 -0.37 18.82
N ILE A 202 3.84 0.24 17.64
CA ILE A 202 4.93 0.62 16.72
C ILE A 202 5.88 1.62 17.40
N ALA A 203 5.34 2.67 18.02
CA ALA A 203 6.15 3.70 18.67
C ALA A 203 6.99 3.14 19.84
N LEU A 204 6.40 2.26 20.65
CA LEU A 204 7.10 1.56 21.74
C LEU A 204 8.18 0.61 21.20
N MET A 205 7.90 -0.11 20.11
CA MET A 205 8.86 -1.00 19.47
C MET A 205 10.07 -0.21 18.94
N GLU A 206 9.84 0.93 18.30
CA GLU A 206 10.90 1.85 17.82
C GLU A 206 11.75 2.42 18.97
N GLN A 207 11.19 2.59 20.18
CA GLN A 207 11.92 3.00 21.39
C GLN A 207 12.60 1.83 22.14
N GLY A 208 12.44 0.59 21.67
CA GLY A 208 13.01 -0.60 22.30
C GLY A 208 12.17 -1.18 23.46
N HIS A 209 10.98 -0.64 23.73
CA HIS A 209 10.03 -1.17 24.72
C HIS A 209 9.22 -2.34 24.13
N ILE A 210 9.90 -3.44 23.80
CA ILE A 210 9.34 -4.54 23.00
C ILE A 210 8.19 -5.28 23.71
N ASP A 211 8.28 -5.47 25.03
CA ASP A 211 7.22 -6.16 25.79
C ASP A 211 5.92 -5.34 25.85
N ASP A 212 6.03 -4.02 26.02
CA ASP A 212 4.87 -3.13 25.98
C ASP A 212 4.27 -3.08 24.57
N ALA A 213 5.12 -3.11 23.53
CA ALA A 213 4.67 -3.19 22.15
C ALA A 213 3.89 -4.49 21.86
N LEU A 214 4.38 -5.64 22.33
CA LEU A 214 3.67 -6.92 22.22
C LEU A 214 2.27 -6.83 22.84
N SER A 215 2.17 -6.29 24.06
CA SER A 215 0.89 -6.09 24.75
C SER A 215 -0.05 -5.20 23.91
N ALA A 216 0.44 -4.07 23.41
CA ALA A 216 -0.36 -3.16 22.59
C ALA A 216 -0.87 -3.83 21.30
N PHE A 217 -0.02 -4.57 20.58
CA PHE A 217 -0.46 -5.29 19.38
C PHE A 217 -1.50 -6.39 19.70
N GLN A 218 -1.32 -7.11 20.81
CA GLN A 218 -2.30 -8.11 21.27
C GLN A 218 -3.65 -7.45 21.59
N GLN A 219 -3.66 -6.27 22.22
CA GLN A 219 -4.90 -5.51 22.47
C GLN A 219 -5.55 -5.00 21.18
N ALA A 220 -4.76 -4.59 20.18
CA ALA A 220 -5.28 -4.24 18.86
C ALA A 220 -6.00 -5.43 18.19
N ILE A 221 -5.43 -6.63 18.30
CA ILE A 221 -6.00 -7.88 17.78
C ILE A 221 -7.23 -8.30 18.59
N ALA A 222 -7.20 -8.19 19.92
CA ALA A 222 -8.34 -8.49 20.77
C ALA A 222 -9.55 -7.61 20.43
N SER A 223 -9.30 -6.32 20.16
CA SER A 223 -10.32 -5.35 19.76
C SER A 223 -10.82 -5.57 18.33
N ARG A 224 -9.93 -5.95 17.41
CA ARG A 224 -10.27 -6.27 16.01
C ARG A 224 -9.51 -7.52 15.52
N PRO A 225 -10.09 -8.73 15.66
CA PRO A 225 -9.43 -9.99 15.29
C PRO A 225 -9.10 -10.15 13.80
N SER A 226 -9.67 -9.31 12.94
CA SER A 226 -9.37 -9.25 11.50
C SER A 226 -8.29 -8.23 11.12
N TYR A 227 -7.60 -7.62 12.09
CA TYR A 227 -6.64 -6.54 11.83
C TYR A 227 -5.27 -7.08 11.38
N ALA A 228 -5.13 -7.36 10.08
CA ALA A 228 -3.92 -7.94 9.49
C ALA A 228 -2.63 -7.15 9.80
N HIS A 229 -2.68 -5.82 9.84
CA HIS A 229 -1.51 -4.99 10.17
C HIS A 229 -1.03 -5.20 11.62
N ALA A 230 -1.94 -5.38 12.58
CA ALA A 230 -1.54 -5.66 13.96
C ALA A 230 -0.85 -7.02 14.09
N TYR A 231 -1.31 -8.04 13.34
CA TYR A 231 -0.59 -9.32 13.24
C TYR A 231 0.79 -9.17 12.61
N TYR A 232 0.94 -8.33 11.57
CA TYR A 232 2.27 -8.07 10.98
C TYR A 232 3.23 -7.47 12.00
N HIS A 233 2.83 -6.42 12.71
CA HIS A 233 3.71 -5.78 13.70
C HIS A 233 3.95 -6.67 14.93
N LEU A 234 2.96 -7.45 15.36
CA LEU A 234 3.15 -8.48 16.39
C LEU A 234 4.20 -9.52 15.95
N GLY A 235 4.17 -9.92 14.67
CA GLY A 235 5.15 -10.83 14.09
C GLY A 235 6.56 -10.25 14.10
N LEU A 236 6.73 -8.98 13.75
CA LEU A 236 8.02 -8.27 13.86
C LEU A 236 8.49 -8.19 15.31
N ALA A 237 7.62 -7.86 16.26
CA ALA A 237 7.96 -7.78 17.68
C ALA A 237 8.42 -9.14 18.23
N TYR A 238 7.75 -10.23 17.88
CA TYR A 238 8.21 -11.59 18.23
C TYR A 238 9.55 -11.93 17.57
N LEU A 239 9.75 -11.54 16.31
CA LEU A 239 11.03 -11.75 15.63
C LEU A 239 12.17 -11.00 16.34
N TRP A 240 11.92 -9.79 16.83
CA TRP A 240 12.92 -9.01 17.58
C TRP A 240 13.22 -9.59 18.96
N LYS A 241 12.28 -10.35 19.53
CA LYS A 241 12.48 -11.21 20.71
C LYS A 241 13.06 -12.59 20.39
N GLU A 242 13.45 -12.84 19.13
CA GLU A 242 14.03 -14.10 18.67
C GLU A 242 13.04 -15.29 18.79
N GLN A 243 11.73 -15.00 18.83
CA GLN A 243 10.64 -15.99 18.91
C GLN A 243 10.08 -16.29 17.52
N ILE A 244 10.88 -16.97 16.69
CA ILE A 244 10.60 -17.21 15.26
C ILE A 244 9.25 -17.90 15.04
N GLU A 245 8.89 -18.91 15.83
CA GLU A 245 7.62 -19.65 15.66
C GLU A 245 6.39 -18.75 15.88
N HIS A 246 6.43 -17.90 16.90
CA HIS A 246 5.36 -16.93 17.16
C HIS A 246 5.30 -15.87 16.06
N ALA A 247 6.46 -15.43 15.54
CA ALA A 247 6.53 -14.52 14.41
C ALA A 247 5.89 -15.10 13.15
N LEU A 248 6.20 -16.36 12.81
CA LEU A 248 5.63 -17.08 11.67
C LEU A 248 4.11 -17.20 11.77
N ALA A 249 3.60 -17.62 12.94
CA ALA A 249 2.17 -17.73 13.17
C ALA A 249 1.45 -16.39 12.93
N CYS A 250 2.05 -15.29 13.38
CA CYS A 250 1.51 -13.94 13.15
C CYS A 250 1.55 -13.53 11.67
N PHE A 251 2.67 -13.74 10.97
CA PHE A 251 2.77 -13.43 9.55
C PHE A 251 1.81 -14.27 8.70
N TRP A 252 1.65 -15.56 9.00
CA TRP A 252 0.68 -16.42 8.32
C TRP A 252 -0.74 -15.97 8.60
N ARG A 253 -1.07 -15.59 9.83
CA ARG A 253 -2.39 -15.05 10.13
C ARG A 253 -2.68 -13.75 9.39
N SER A 254 -1.68 -12.88 9.28
CA SER A 254 -1.77 -11.66 8.47
C SER A 254 -2.01 -11.97 6.98
N ALA A 255 -1.31 -12.96 6.43
CA ALA A 255 -1.47 -13.38 5.05
C ALA A 255 -2.85 -14.00 4.79
N GLU A 256 -3.35 -14.83 5.72
CA GLU A 256 -4.68 -15.43 5.63
C GLU A 256 -5.79 -14.37 5.60
N LEU A 257 -5.70 -13.36 6.47
CA LEU A 257 -6.69 -12.28 6.54
C LEU A 257 -6.69 -11.41 5.27
N GLN A 258 -5.54 -11.28 4.60
CA GLN A 258 -5.41 -10.47 3.38
C GLN A 258 -5.75 -11.25 2.11
N HIS A 259 -5.37 -12.52 2.02
CA HIS A 259 -5.37 -13.28 0.75
C HIS A 259 -6.21 -14.56 0.79
N ASN A 260 -6.49 -15.13 1.96
CA ASN A 260 -7.26 -16.37 2.11
C ASN A 260 -8.55 -16.17 2.91
N HIS A 261 -9.12 -14.97 2.88
CA HIS A 261 -10.35 -14.60 3.60
C HIS A 261 -11.64 -15.20 3.01
N ARG A 262 -11.55 -16.11 2.03
CA ARG A 262 -12.66 -16.83 1.38
C ARG A 262 -13.73 -15.93 0.73
N LYS A 263 -13.38 -14.68 0.42
CA LYS A 263 -14.27 -13.77 -0.31
C LYS A 263 -13.74 -13.61 -1.73
N PRO A 264 -14.60 -13.66 -2.77
CA PRO A 264 -14.16 -13.45 -4.13
C PRO A 264 -13.53 -12.05 -4.29
N VAL A 265 -12.38 -11.98 -4.96
CA VAL A 265 -11.69 -10.71 -5.27
C VAL A 265 -12.14 -10.23 -6.64
N SER A 266 -12.91 -9.15 -6.67
CA SER A 266 -13.39 -8.56 -7.93
C SER A 266 -12.41 -7.50 -8.43
N VAL A 267 -11.84 -7.74 -9.62
CA VAL A 267 -10.98 -6.78 -10.33
C VAL A 267 -11.59 -6.46 -11.69
N ARG A 268 -11.42 -5.24 -12.18
CA ARG A 268 -11.91 -4.82 -13.51
C ARG A 268 -10.87 -5.04 -14.61
N SER A 269 -9.59 -5.05 -14.25
CA SER A 269 -8.46 -5.30 -15.13
C SER A 269 -7.35 -6.02 -14.36
N ILE A 270 -6.47 -6.70 -15.08
CA ILE A 270 -5.29 -7.40 -14.54
C ILE A 270 -4.05 -7.01 -15.35
N ALA A 271 -2.90 -6.87 -14.71
CA ALA A 271 -1.62 -6.68 -15.40
C ALA A 271 -1.30 -7.87 -16.34
N LYS A 272 -0.80 -7.59 -17.54
CA LYS A 272 -0.43 -8.66 -18.49
C LYS A 272 0.68 -9.57 -17.94
N SER A 273 1.65 -8.97 -17.25
CA SER A 273 2.72 -9.69 -16.52
C SER A 273 2.16 -10.67 -15.49
N ARG A 274 1.09 -10.26 -14.78
CA ARG A 274 0.40 -11.09 -13.79
C ARG A 274 -0.28 -12.30 -14.43
N VAL A 275 -0.96 -12.11 -15.55
CA VAL A 275 -1.59 -13.22 -16.30
C VAL A 275 -0.54 -14.22 -16.76
N LYS A 276 0.56 -13.74 -17.37
CA LYS A 276 1.68 -14.56 -17.84
C LYS A 276 2.31 -15.35 -16.70
N HIS A 277 2.68 -14.67 -15.61
CA HIS A 277 3.28 -15.30 -14.44
C HIS A 277 2.37 -16.38 -13.83
N ASP A 278 1.11 -16.06 -13.54
CA ASP A 278 0.23 -17.00 -12.86
C ASP A 278 -0.01 -18.22 -13.75
N LEU A 279 -0.23 -18.03 -15.06
CA LEU A 279 -0.38 -19.15 -15.98
C LEU A 279 0.86 -20.07 -16.00
N GLU A 280 2.05 -19.49 -16.09
CA GLU A 280 3.32 -20.23 -16.04
C GLU A 280 3.49 -20.96 -14.71
N GLN A 281 3.23 -20.29 -13.57
CA GLN A 281 3.34 -20.88 -12.24
C GLN A 281 2.38 -22.07 -12.07
N LEU A 282 1.11 -21.93 -12.45
CA LEU A 282 0.14 -23.01 -12.31
C LEU A 282 0.50 -24.18 -13.24
N THR A 283 1.02 -23.90 -14.43
CA THR A 283 1.53 -24.92 -15.35
C THR A 283 2.69 -25.68 -14.74
N TYR A 284 3.68 -24.97 -14.21
CA TYR A 284 4.81 -25.53 -13.48
C TYR A 284 4.36 -26.39 -12.29
N LEU A 285 3.48 -25.88 -11.45
CA LEU A 285 2.96 -26.59 -10.28
C LEU A 285 2.24 -27.89 -10.64
N HIS A 286 1.49 -27.89 -11.73
CA HIS A 286 0.79 -29.09 -12.20
C HIS A 286 1.74 -30.12 -12.82
N LEU A 287 2.60 -29.68 -13.74
CA LEU A 287 3.44 -30.59 -14.54
C LEU A 287 4.69 -31.06 -13.78
N GLN A 288 5.31 -30.18 -13.00
CA GLN A 288 6.60 -30.44 -12.33
C GLN A 288 6.47 -30.77 -10.84
N ARG A 289 5.39 -30.32 -10.18
CA ARG A 289 5.16 -30.55 -8.74
C ARG A 289 3.96 -31.45 -8.43
N GLY A 290 3.16 -31.82 -9.43
CA GLY A 290 1.98 -32.67 -9.23
C GLY A 290 0.87 -32.02 -8.39
N VAL A 291 0.86 -30.69 -8.26
CA VAL A 291 -0.17 -29.98 -7.47
C VAL A 291 -1.47 -29.93 -8.27
N THR A 292 -2.52 -30.56 -7.75
CA THR A 292 -3.84 -30.70 -8.39
C THR A 292 -4.95 -29.89 -7.72
N GLU A 293 -4.68 -29.30 -6.55
CA GLU A 293 -5.66 -28.54 -5.75
C GLU A 293 -6.04 -27.18 -6.36
N ILE A 294 -5.36 -26.77 -7.45
CA ILE A 294 -5.62 -25.50 -8.14
C ILE A 294 -6.96 -25.58 -8.89
N PRO A 295 -7.90 -24.64 -8.66
CA PRO A 295 -9.19 -24.63 -9.34
C PRO A 295 -9.05 -24.60 -10.87
N PRO A 296 -9.62 -25.57 -11.62
CA PRO A 296 -9.50 -25.65 -13.08
C PRO A 296 -10.03 -24.41 -13.81
N ALA A 297 -11.08 -23.80 -13.27
CA ALA A 297 -11.67 -22.57 -13.82
C ALA A 297 -10.67 -21.40 -13.84
N TYR A 298 -9.81 -21.30 -12.82
CA TYR A 298 -8.81 -20.23 -12.73
C TYR A 298 -7.78 -20.35 -13.86
N ARG A 299 -7.20 -21.55 -14.02
CA ARG A 299 -6.24 -21.83 -15.09
C ARG A 299 -6.84 -21.58 -16.47
N LYS A 300 -8.02 -22.12 -16.75
CA LYS A 300 -8.69 -21.99 -18.05
C LYS A 300 -8.97 -20.52 -18.41
N THR A 301 -9.36 -19.71 -17.43
CA THR A 301 -9.56 -18.27 -17.67
C THR A 301 -8.24 -17.56 -17.95
N LEU A 302 -7.15 -17.88 -17.22
CA LEU A 302 -5.82 -17.34 -17.51
C LEU A 302 -5.31 -17.72 -18.90
N GLU A 303 -5.54 -18.96 -19.35
CA GLU A 303 -5.19 -19.42 -20.72
C GLU A 303 -5.93 -18.60 -21.78
N SER A 304 -7.25 -18.41 -21.60
CA SER A 304 -8.06 -17.58 -22.49
C SER A 304 -7.58 -16.12 -22.52
N LEU A 305 -7.24 -15.56 -21.35
CA LEU A 305 -6.70 -14.21 -21.24
C LEU A 305 -5.34 -14.08 -21.96
N ALA A 306 -4.44 -15.04 -21.78
CA ALA A 306 -3.14 -15.04 -22.44
C ALA A 306 -3.27 -15.04 -23.98
N GLN A 307 -4.18 -15.86 -24.53
CA GLN A 307 -4.47 -15.87 -25.97
C GLN A 307 -5.03 -14.53 -26.47
N ARG A 308 -5.89 -13.89 -25.67
CA ARG A 308 -6.46 -12.58 -25.99
C ARG A 308 -5.41 -11.48 -25.95
N ILE A 309 -4.54 -11.48 -24.94
CA ILE A 309 -3.43 -10.52 -24.81
C ILE A 309 -2.56 -10.50 -26.06
N HIS A 310 -2.24 -11.67 -26.61
CA HIS A 310 -1.42 -11.78 -27.83
C HIS A 310 -2.05 -11.12 -29.07
N ARG A 311 -3.37 -10.91 -29.07
CA ARG A 311 -4.13 -10.29 -30.16
C ARG A 311 -4.46 -8.81 -29.93
N THR A 312 -4.08 -8.27 -28.77
CA THR A 312 -4.37 -6.88 -28.38
C THR A 312 -3.16 -5.98 -28.54
N ASP A 313 -3.37 -4.67 -28.42
CA ASP A 313 -2.32 -3.65 -28.42
C ASP A 313 -1.15 -4.07 -27.49
N PRO A 314 0.06 -4.28 -28.04
CA PRO A 314 1.23 -4.69 -27.26
C PRO A 314 1.66 -3.63 -26.24
N SER A 315 1.33 -2.35 -26.46
CA SER A 315 1.71 -1.25 -25.56
C SER A 315 0.89 -1.19 -24.26
N ALA A 316 -0.33 -1.76 -24.25
CA ALA A 316 -1.16 -1.78 -23.04
C ALA A 316 -0.52 -2.66 -21.96
N MET A 317 -0.41 -2.17 -20.72
CA MET A 317 0.16 -2.96 -19.60
C MET A 317 -0.87 -3.84 -18.87
N THR A 318 -2.16 -3.56 -19.06
CA THR A 318 -3.26 -4.28 -18.42
C THR A 318 -4.26 -4.81 -19.44
N VAL A 319 -4.97 -5.86 -19.10
CA VAL A 319 -6.12 -6.39 -19.85
C VAL A 319 -7.41 -6.17 -19.06
N ALA A 320 -8.43 -5.59 -19.70
CA ALA A 320 -9.75 -5.44 -19.11
C ALA A 320 -10.49 -6.79 -19.11
N LEU A 321 -11.25 -7.05 -18.03
CA LEU A 321 -12.00 -8.29 -17.85
C LEU A 321 -13.49 -8.10 -18.15
N ASP A 322 -14.09 -9.05 -18.86
CA ASP A 322 -15.55 -9.14 -18.99
C ASP A 322 -16.23 -9.70 -17.73
N ALA A 323 -17.57 -9.72 -17.69
CA ALA A 323 -18.31 -10.16 -16.52
C ALA A 323 -18.06 -11.64 -16.16
N ARG A 324 -17.93 -12.51 -17.16
CA ARG A 324 -17.73 -13.94 -16.99
C ARG A 324 -16.30 -14.24 -16.53
N GLU A 325 -15.32 -13.55 -17.09
CA GLU A 325 -13.91 -13.63 -16.65
C GLU A 325 -13.78 -13.19 -15.20
N ARG A 326 -14.43 -12.08 -14.80
CA ARG A 326 -14.44 -11.63 -13.41
C ARG A 326 -15.03 -12.67 -12.46
N GLU A 327 -16.16 -13.26 -12.82
CA GLU A 327 -16.81 -14.30 -12.01
C GLU A 327 -15.93 -15.56 -11.88
N ALA A 328 -15.30 -16.00 -12.97
CA ALA A 328 -14.46 -17.19 -12.98
C ALA A 328 -13.14 -17.02 -12.23
N LEU A 329 -12.55 -15.82 -12.23
CA LEU A 329 -11.28 -15.53 -11.55
C LEU A 329 -11.47 -15.23 -10.05
N ALA A 330 -12.56 -14.56 -9.69
CA ALA A 330 -12.71 -13.98 -8.34
C ALA A 330 -12.51 -14.97 -7.18
N PRO A 331 -12.91 -16.26 -7.26
CA PRO A 331 -12.68 -17.22 -6.17
C PRO A 331 -11.23 -17.61 -5.93
N SER A 332 -10.30 -17.34 -6.86
CA SER A 332 -8.91 -17.80 -6.79
C SER A 332 -7.89 -16.66 -6.96
N PHE A 333 -8.29 -15.60 -7.65
CA PHE A 333 -7.42 -14.47 -7.92
C PHE A 333 -6.93 -13.85 -6.61
N ASN A 334 -5.62 -13.62 -6.55
CA ASN A 334 -4.90 -13.13 -5.39
C ASN A 334 -4.90 -14.05 -4.13
N GLN A 335 -5.42 -15.27 -4.19
CA GLN A 335 -5.37 -16.20 -3.03
C GLN A 335 -4.06 -17.00 -2.98
N ILE A 336 -3.61 -17.38 -1.78
CA ILE A 336 -2.50 -18.35 -1.63
C ILE A 336 -3.09 -19.74 -1.79
N LEU A 337 -3.01 -20.29 -3.01
CA LEU A 337 -3.56 -21.59 -3.40
C LEU A 337 -2.64 -22.76 -3.01
N HIS A 338 -1.34 -22.52 -3.03
CA HIS A 338 -0.31 -23.49 -2.67
C HIS A 338 0.84 -22.77 -1.98
N ARG A 339 1.37 -23.38 -0.91
CA ARG A 339 2.54 -22.93 -0.16
C ARG A 339 3.46 -24.12 0.07
N ALA A 340 4.66 -24.04 -0.49
CA ALA A 340 5.67 -25.07 -0.29
C ALA A 340 6.34 -24.93 1.09
N PRO A 341 6.86 -26.03 1.67
CA PRO A 341 7.66 -25.95 2.89
C PRO A 341 9.04 -25.36 2.62
N ALA A 342 9.60 -24.69 3.63
CA ALA A 342 10.98 -24.19 3.64
C ALA A 342 11.47 -24.18 5.09
N GLU A 343 11.78 -25.38 5.57
CA GLU A 343 12.12 -25.61 6.98
C GLU A 343 13.50 -25.07 7.34
N ARG A 344 13.69 -24.87 8.63
CA ARG A 344 15.01 -24.52 9.17
C ARG A 344 16.02 -25.61 8.89
N ILE A 345 17.28 -25.21 8.72
CA ILE A 345 18.41 -26.10 8.53
C ILE A 345 19.20 -26.15 9.84
N SER A 346 19.35 -27.34 10.42
CA SER A 346 20.02 -27.57 11.71
C SER A 346 21.47 -27.09 11.72
N GLU A 347 22.18 -27.24 10.61
CA GLU A 347 23.60 -26.88 10.47
C GLU A 347 23.81 -25.37 10.24
N GLY A 348 22.74 -24.61 10.04
CA GLY A 348 22.76 -23.20 9.64
C GLY A 348 22.44 -23.01 8.16
N ALA A 349 21.85 -21.86 7.84
CA ALA A 349 21.49 -21.48 6.48
C ALA A 349 22.62 -20.74 5.75
N LEU A 350 23.43 -19.95 6.47
CA LEU A 350 24.59 -19.26 5.93
C LEU A 350 25.77 -20.21 5.72
N ASN A 351 26.55 -19.97 4.67
CA ASN A 351 27.75 -20.75 4.37
C ASN A 351 28.78 -20.64 5.51
N PRO A 352 29.15 -21.75 6.18
CA PRO A 352 30.04 -21.71 7.34
C PRO A 352 31.45 -21.20 7.02
N HIS A 353 31.86 -21.22 5.75
CA HIS A 353 33.20 -20.81 5.31
C HIS A 353 33.35 -19.31 5.00
N LEU A 354 32.32 -18.47 5.18
CA LEU A 354 32.48 -17.03 4.97
C LEU A 354 33.46 -16.43 6.00
N ASP A 355 34.45 -15.68 5.51
CA ASP A 355 35.36 -14.91 6.33
C ASP A 355 34.66 -13.66 6.87
N VAL A 356 33.99 -13.82 8.02
CA VAL A 356 33.21 -12.77 8.67
C VAL A 356 34.06 -11.53 8.94
N SER A 357 35.24 -11.71 9.53
CA SER A 357 36.12 -10.60 9.91
C SER A 357 36.56 -9.79 8.69
N ALA A 358 36.93 -10.45 7.59
CA ALA A 358 37.28 -9.74 6.36
C ALA A 358 36.07 -9.05 5.71
N ILE A 359 34.88 -9.66 5.75
CA ILE A 359 33.64 -9.06 5.24
C ILE A 359 33.29 -7.77 6.00
N GLU A 360 33.29 -7.83 7.34
CA GLU A 360 32.99 -6.67 8.19
C GLU A 360 34.06 -5.57 8.04
N ALA A 361 35.34 -5.94 7.97
CA ALA A 361 36.42 -4.98 7.72
C ALA A 361 36.22 -4.24 6.39
N ARG A 362 35.86 -4.95 5.32
CA ARG A 362 35.55 -4.33 4.03
C ARG A 362 34.35 -3.40 4.11
N TYR A 363 33.28 -3.82 4.80
CA TYR A 363 32.08 -3.00 5.01
C TYR A 363 32.44 -1.67 5.68
N HIS A 364 33.19 -1.71 6.78
CA HIS A 364 33.57 -0.50 7.53
C HIS A 364 34.64 0.35 6.85
N SER A 365 35.45 -0.22 5.95
CA SER A 365 36.43 0.53 5.15
C SER A 365 35.85 1.19 3.90
N SER A 366 34.61 0.85 3.53
CA SER A 366 33.91 1.36 2.35
C SER A 366 33.09 2.60 2.74
N TYR A 367 33.24 3.71 1.99
CA TYR A 367 32.37 4.88 2.16
C TYR A 367 31.89 5.42 0.80
N PRO A 368 30.57 5.46 0.55
CA PRO A 368 29.52 4.89 1.39
C PRO A 368 29.60 3.35 1.42
N GLU A 369 29.01 2.72 2.43
CA GLU A 369 29.15 1.28 2.68
C GLU A 369 28.47 0.48 1.56
N ILE A 370 29.25 -0.13 0.66
CA ILE A 370 28.77 -1.01 -0.41
C ILE A 370 29.73 -2.19 -0.56
N ILE A 371 29.26 -3.40 -0.24
CA ILE A 371 30.03 -4.63 -0.47
C ILE A 371 29.15 -5.73 -1.09
N TYR A 372 29.79 -6.75 -1.64
CA TYR A 372 29.12 -8.01 -1.96
C TYR A 372 29.84 -9.21 -1.34
N VAL A 373 29.10 -10.29 -1.16
CA VAL A 373 29.52 -11.57 -0.59
C VAL A 373 29.04 -12.68 -1.52
N ASP A 374 29.97 -13.42 -2.10
CA ASP A 374 29.65 -14.61 -2.91
C ASP A 374 29.41 -15.84 -2.00
N HIS A 375 28.58 -16.76 -2.48
CA HIS A 375 28.22 -17.99 -1.77
C HIS A 375 27.66 -17.75 -0.36
N LEU A 376 26.72 -16.80 -0.23
CA LEU A 376 26.13 -16.41 1.07
C LEU A 376 25.50 -17.60 1.79
N LEU A 377 24.66 -18.36 1.09
CA LEU A 377 23.88 -19.46 1.63
C LEU A 377 24.58 -20.80 1.39
N THR A 378 24.28 -21.80 2.21
CA THR A 378 24.59 -23.21 1.88
C THR A 378 23.79 -23.66 0.65
N GLU A 379 24.27 -24.66 -0.08
CA GLU A 379 23.55 -25.22 -1.25
C GLU A 379 22.15 -25.72 -0.89
N ARG A 380 22.00 -26.32 0.29
CA ARG A 380 20.71 -26.78 0.82
C ARG A 380 19.75 -25.61 1.07
N ALA A 381 20.22 -24.53 1.68
CA ALA A 381 19.43 -23.33 1.94
C ALA A 381 19.02 -22.64 0.63
N LEU A 382 19.96 -22.45 -0.28
CA LEU A 382 19.72 -21.87 -1.61
C LEU A 382 18.65 -22.65 -2.38
N THR A 383 18.80 -23.98 -2.44
CA THR A 383 17.86 -24.86 -3.16
C THR A 383 16.48 -24.82 -2.53
N SER A 384 16.38 -24.94 -1.20
CA SER A 384 15.09 -24.93 -0.49
C SER A 384 14.37 -23.60 -0.61
N LEU A 385 15.08 -22.47 -0.45
CA LEU A 385 14.49 -21.14 -0.57
C LEU A 385 14.06 -20.82 -2.00
N ARG A 386 14.84 -21.26 -2.99
CA ARG A 386 14.47 -21.16 -4.40
C ARG A 386 13.21 -21.96 -4.70
N GLN A 387 13.15 -23.21 -4.25
CA GLN A 387 11.97 -24.05 -4.44
C GLN A 387 10.73 -23.41 -3.80
N PHE A 388 10.85 -22.89 -2.58
CA PHE A 388 9.78 -22.14 -1.93
C PHE A 388 9.24 -20.98 -2.77
N CYS A 389 10.13 -20.19 -3.39
CA CYS A 389 9.77 -19.04 -4.22
C CYS A 389 9.15 -19.42 -5.58
N LEU A 390 9.52 -20.59 -6.13
CA LEU A 390 8.95 -21.12 -7.38
C LEU A 390 7.59 -21.79 -7.14
N ASP A 391 7.50 -22.61 -6.09
CA ASP A 391 6.32 -23.43 -5.82
C ASP A 391 5.20 -22.60 -5.15
N SER A 392 5.54 -21.64 -4.28
CA SER A 392 4.52 -20.92 -3.50
C SER A 392 3.80 -19.83 -4.30
N THR A 393 2.48 -19.82 -4.22
CA THR A 393 1.58 -18.83 -4.84
C THR A 393 1.49 -17.53 -4.02
N ILE A 394 2.64 -16.99 -3.62
CA ILE A 394 2.80 -15.87 -2.66
C ILE A 394 3.09 -14.52 -3.31
N TRP A 395 3.13 -14.48 -4.65
CA TRP A 395 3.31 -13.27 -5.43
C TRP A 395 1.96 -12.54 -5.46
N LYS A 396 1.82 -11.40 -4.78
CA LYS A 396 0.53 -10.71 -4.53
C LYS A 396 0.48 -9.27 -4.98
N ARG A 397 1.64 -8.66 -5.20
CA ARG A 397 1.74 -7.28 -5.67
C ARG A 397 2.23 -7.24 -7.10
N ASP A 398 1.48 -6.56 -7.95
CA ASP A 398 1.84 -6.28 -9.33
C ASP A 398 2.42 -4.87 -9.47
N TYR A 399 3.45 -4.75 -10.31
CA TYR A 399 4.12 -3.49 -10.59
C TYR A 399 4.13 -3.22 -12.09
N GLN A 400 4.13 -1.92 -12.46
CA GLN A 400 4.00 -1.47 -13.84
C GLN A 400 5.14 -1.97 -14.74
N ASN A 401 6.36 -2.12 -14.20
CA ASN A 401 7.51 -2.66 -14.95
C ASN A 401 7.52 -4.20 -15.00
N GLY A 402 6.42 -4.87 -14.65
CA GLY A 402 6.24 -6.28 -14.97
C GLY A 402 6.83 -7.28 -13.98
N TYR A 403 7.35 -6.82 -12.84
CA TYR A 403 7.75 -7.71 -11.75
C TYR A 403 6.60 -7.86 -10.73
N LEU A 404 6.69 -8.93 -9.95
CA LEU A 404 5.74 -9.24 -8.89
C LEU A 404 6.44 -9.28 -7.52
N GLY A 405 5.73 -8.81 -6.49
CA GLY A 405 6.20 -8.78 -5.11
C GLY A 405 5.54 -9.81 -4.20
N ALA A 406 6.35 -10.35 -3.30
CA ALA A 406 5.94 -11.16 -2.15
C ALA A 406 6.53 -10.55 -0.87
N PHE A 407 5.71 -10.34 0.16
CA PHE A 407 6.08 -9.66 1.41
C PHE A 407 5.84 -10.58 2.62
N LEU A 408 6.55 -10.34 3.74
CA LEU A 408 6.49 -11.19 4.95
C LEU A 408 5.05 -11.55 5.36
N ALA A 409 4.22 -10.54 5.58
CA ALA A 409 2.81 -10.68 5.98
C ALA A 409 1.85 -11.03 4.82
N GLU A 410 2.36 -11.20 3.60
CA GLU A 410 1.56 -11.57 2.42
C GLU A 410 1.88 -12.98 1.92
N GLY A 411 2.56 -13.79 2.75
CA GLY A 411 2.86 -15.20 2.51
C GLY A 411 4.33 -15.53 2.26
N PHE A 412 5.22 -14.53 2.21
CA PHE A 412 6.66 -14.77 1.99
C PHE A 412 7.38 -15.30 3.22
N ALA A 413 6.86 -15.07 4.43
CA ALA A 413 7.49 -15.57 5.65
C ALA A 413 7.48 -17.12 5.70
N CYS A 414 8.67 -17.70 5.82
CA CYS A 414 8.90 -19.11 6.02
C CYS A 414 10.03 -19.34 7.04
N PRO A 415 10.11 -20.53 7.68
CA PRO A 415 11.12 -20.81 8.70
C PRO A 415 12.56 -20.54 8.24
N LEU A 416 12.93 -20.98 7.04
CA LEU A 416 14.26 -20.78 6.47
C LEU A 416 14.59 -19.30 6.23
N LEU A 417 13.64 -18.50 5.71
CA LEU A 417 13.88 -17.07 5.47
C LEU A 417 14.14 -16.33 6.79
N LEU A 418 13.36 -16.60 7.83
CA LEU A 418 13.56 -15.98 9.13
C LEU A 418 14.84 -16.46 9.81
N GLN A 419 15.24 -17.71 9.60
CA GLN A 419 16.55 -18.21 10.01
C GLN A 419 17.70 -17.46 9.32
N ILE A 420 17.66 -17.29 8.00
CA ILE A 420 18.67 -16.53 7.25
C ILE A 420 18.76 -15.10 7.80
N ALA A 421 17.62 -14.46 8.03
CA ALA A 421 17.60 -13.09 8.54
C ALA A 421 18.25 -12.97 9.94
N GLU A 422 18.02 -13.94 10.81
CA GLU A 422 18.58 -13.97 12.16
C GLU A 422 20.06 -14.39 12.19
N GLU A 423 20.46 -15.32 11.34
CA GLU A 423 21.87 -15.70 11.18
C GLU A 423 22.70 -14.55 10.64
N LEU A 424 22.21 -13.77 9.68
CA LEU A 424 22.90 -12.54 9.24
C LEU A 424 23.18 -11.62 10.42
N ARG A 425 22.18 -11.41 11.28
CA ARG A 425 22.27 -10.54 12.45
C ARG A 425 23.29 -11.02 13.48
N THR A 426 23.31 -12.32 13.73
CA THR A 426 24.13 -12.93 14.78
C THR A 426 25.55 -13.22 14.32
N ARG A 427 25.75 -13.59 13.05
CA ARG A 427 27.08 -13.90 12.49
C ARG A 427 27.88 -12.70 12.02
N PHE A 428 27.22 -11.58 11.68
CA PHE A 428 27.88 -10.33 11.30
C PHE A 428 27.52 -9.19 12.28
N PRO A 429 27.90 -9.31 13.57
CA PRO A 429 27.53 -8.34 14.59
C PRO A 429 28.11 -6.94 14.36
N GLY A 430 29.24 -6.80 13.66
CA GLY A 430 29.81 -5.51 13.27
C GLY A 430 28.90 -4.70 12.35
N ILE A 431 28.10 -5.39 11.53
CA ILE A 431 27.15 -4.75 10.61
C ILE A 431 25.75 -4.66 11.23
N PHE A 432 25.24 -5.74 11.82
CA PHE A 432 23.80 -5.85 12.13
C PHE A 432 23.45 -5.86 13.62
N ARG A 433 24.39 -5.89 14.57
CA ARG A 433 24.07 -6.07 16.00
C ARG A 433 23.02 -5.07 16.51
N GLN A 434 23.08 -3.84 16.03
CA GLN A 434 22.18 -2.74 16.41
C GLN A 434 20.94 -2.64 15.51
N HIS A 435 20.82 -3.49 14.49
CA HIS A 435 19.79 -3.39 13.47
C HIS A 435 18.97 -4.68 13.44
N ARG A 436 17.69 -4.56 13.77
CA ARG A 436 16.72 -5.65 13.67
C ARG A 436 16.06 -5.64 12.29
N LEU A 437 15.62 -6.80 11.82
CA LEU A 437 14.87 -6.88 10.56
C LEU A 437 13.56 -6.10 10.69
N VAL A 438 13.36 -5.09 9.84
CA VAL A 438 12.14 -4.26 9.82
C VAL A 438 11.21 -4.64 8.68
N GLN A 439 11.76 -5.18 7.58
CA GLN A 439 11.01 -5.55 6.39
C GLN A 439 11.79 -6.59 5.58
N ALA A 440 11.06 -7.46 4.88
CA ALA A 440 11.64 -8.33 3.86
C ALA A 440 10.64 -8.58 2.73
N TRP A 441 11.16 -8.73 1.52
CA TRP A 441 10.37 -9.07 0.34
C TRP A 441 11.20 -9.83 -0.70
N ALA A 442 10.50 -10.40 -1.67
CA ALA A 442 11.09 -10.89 -2.90
C ALA A 442 10.42 -10.23 -4.10
N PHE A 443 11.22 -9.97 -5.14
CA PHE A 443 10.72 -9.59 -6.46
C PHE A 443 11.08 -10.66 -7.48
N LYS A 444 10.07 -11.11 -8.24
CA LYS A 444 10.21 -12.01 -9.38
C LYS A 444 9.92 -11.23 -10.67
N TYR A 445 10.89 -11.22 -11.56
CA TYR A 445 10.88 -10.37 -12.75
C TYR A 445 10.35 -11.11 -13.97
N ASP A 446 9.73 -10.37 -14.89
CA ASP A 446 9.53 -10.86 -16.24
C ASP A 446 10.79 -10.70 -17.07
N SER A 447 11.19 -11.76 -17.79
CA SER A 447 12.41 -11.76 -18.59
C SER A 447 12.38 -10.73 -19.73
N GLU A 448 11.20 -10.22 -20.11
CA GLU A 448 11.02 -9.25 -21.21
C GLU A 448 10.93 -7.80 -20.74
N LEU A 449 10.86 -7.54 -19.42
CA LEU A 449 10.56 -6.22 -18.88
C LEU A 449 11.70 -5.68 -18.00
N ARG A 450 11.66 -4.36 -17.79
CA ARG A 450 12.69 -3.65 -17.03
C ARG A 450 12.54 -3.93 -15.54
N GLY A 451 13.66 -3.99 -14.84
CA GLY A 451 13.65 -4.17 -13.39
C GLY A 451 13.18 -2.93 -12.62
N LEU A 452 13.51 -2.89 -11.33
CA LEU A 452 13.16 -1.78 -10.46
C LEU A 452 13.90 -0.50 -10.89
N ASN A 453 13.16 0.61 -11.00
CA ASN A 453 13.72 1.93 -11.30
C ASN A 453 14.55 2.47 -10.13
N LEU A 454 15.24 3.59 -10.35
CA LEU A 454 16.07 4.27 -9.36
C LEU A 454 15.28 4.67 -8.11
N HIS A 455 15.68 4.15 -6.96
CA HIS A 455 15.01 4.43 -5.68
C HIS A 455 16.01 4.27 -4.51
N ALA A 456 15.55 4.54 -3.30
CA ALA A 456 16.28 4.26 -2.06
C ALA A 456 15.31 3.63 -1.05
N ASP A 457 15.85 3.13 0.07
CA ASP A 457 15.07 2.50 1.14
C ASP A 457 15.17 3.29 2.46
N ALA A 458 14.18 3.09 3.34
CA ALA A 458 14.08 3.79 4.62
C ALA A 458 14.63 2.99 5.82
N SER A 459 15.69 2.20 5.61
CA SER A 459 16.37 1.38 6.63
C SER A 459 17.81 1.82 6.87
N ALA A 460 18.54 1.13 7.75
CA ALA A 460 19.97 1.39 7.95
C ALA A 460 20.82 0.53 6.98
N VAL A 461 20.56 -0.77 6.94
CA VAL A 461 21.32 -1.73 6.11
C VAL A 461 20.39 -2.51 5.21
N ASN A 462 20.75 -2.58 3.93
CA ASN A 462 20.02 -3.31 2.90
C ASN A 462 20.82 -4.54 2.49
N VAL A 463 20.18 -5.71 2.48
CA VAL A 463 20.76 -6.96 1.98
C VAL A 463 19.92 -7.44 0.80
N ASN A 464 20.51 -7.45 -0.40
CA ASN A 464 19.89 -8.05 -1.59
C ASN A 464 20.65 -9.31 -1.97
N PHE A 465 19.97 -10.41 -2.28
CA PHE A 465 20.63 -11.60 -2.83
C PHE A 465 19.76 -12.33 -3.85
N TRP A 466 20.43 -13.08 -4.72
CA TRP A 466 19.81 -13.74 -5.86
C TRP A 466 19.82 -15.25 -5.75
N ILE A 467 18.72 -15.88 -6.16
CA ILE A 467 18.53 -17.34 -6.03
C ILE A 467 18.31 -18.05 -7.38
N THR A 468 18.17 -17.30 -8.48
CA THR A 468 18.02 -17.81 -9.85
C THR A 468 19.39 -18.36 -10.34
N PRO A 469 19.51 -19.42 -11.18
CA PRO A 469 20.81 -19.98 -11.50
C PRO A 469 21.54 -19.05 -12.47
N ASP A 470 22.86 -19.09 -12.45
CA ASP A 470 23.67 -18.27 -13.37
C ASP A 470 23.36 -18.59 -14.85
N THR A 471 23.01 -19.84 -15.15
CA THR A 471 22.64 -20.27 -16.51
C THR A 471 21.37 -19.62 -17.06
N ALA A 472 20.57 -18.98 -16.21
CA ALA A 472 19.40 -18.22 -16.64
C ALA A 472 19.77 -16.82 -17.16
N ASN A 473 20.86 -16.23 -16.68
CA ASN A 473 21.33 -14.92 -17.13
C ASN A 473 22.17 -15.07 -18.40
N LEU A 474 21.74 -14.41 -19.47
CA LEU A 474 22.40 -14.44 -20.79
C LEU A 474 23.44 -13.32 -20.95
N ASP A 475 23.49 -12.36 -20.03
CA ASP A 475 24.50 -11.31 -19.96
C ASP A 475 25.21 -11.33 -18.59
N HIS A 476 26.34 -12.05 -18.53
CA HIS A 476 27.11 -12.27 -17.31
C HIS A 476 27.71 -11.00 -16.68
N GLU A 477 27.77 -9.89 -17.41
CA GLU A 477 28.27 -8.60 -16.93
C GLU A 477 27.15 -7.71 -16.39
N ARG A 478 25.88 -8.12 -16.52
CA ARG A 478 24.69 -7.36 -16.12
C ARG A 478 23.71 -8.20 -15.30
N GLY A 479 22.44 -7.76 -15.22
CA GLY A 479 21.36 -8.46 -14.52
C GLY A 479 21.32 -8.26 -13.00
N GLY A 480 22.34 -7.60 -12.43
CA GLY A 480 22.48 -7.44 -10.99
C GLY A 480 21.85 -6.16 -10.47
N LEU A 481 22.65 -5.33 -9.79
CA LEU A 481 22.22 -4.06 -9.20
C LEU A 481 23.21 -2.95 -9.57
N VAL A 482 22.69 -1.74 -9.78
CA VAL A 482 23.50 -0.52 -9.86
C VAL A 482 23.20 0.30 -8.61
N VAL A 483 24.23 0.64 -7.85
CA VAL A 483 24.14 1.45 -6.62
C VAL A 483 24.94 2.73 -6.83
N TRP A 484 24.37 3.89 -6.57
CA TRP A 484 25.07 5.16 -6.64
C TRP A 484 25.65 5.52 -5.29
N ASP A 485 26.84 6.13 -5.30
CA ASP A 485 27.57 6.55 -4.10
C ASP A 485 26.97 7.79 -3.40
N LYS A 486 25.68 8.08 -3.61
CA LYS A 486 24.96 9.20 -3.00
C LYS A 486 23.72 8.71 -2.27
N GLU A 487 23.61 9.16 -1.04
CA GLU A 487 22.42 8.98 -0.22
C GLU A 487 21.28 9.89 -0.71
N ALA A 488 20.05 9.41 -0.59
CA ALA A 488 18.87 10.24 -0.76
C ALA A 488 18.91 11.42 0.24
N PRO A 489 18.60 12.65 -0.17
CA PRO A 489 18.58 13.79 0.74
C PRO A 489 17.70 13.58 1.98
N ASP A 490 18.08 14.19 3.09
CA ASP A 490 17.37 14.02 4.37
C ASP A 490 16.00 14.71 4.37
N GLU A 491 15.78 15.72 3.54
CA GLU A 491 14.49 16.35 3.33
C GLU A 491 13.56 15.53 2.43
N TRP A 492 14.09 14.55 1.69
CA TRP A 492 13.27 13.64 0.88
C TRP A 492 12.66 12.55 1.74
N ASP A 493 11.40 12.23 1.46
CA ASP A 493 10.67 11.15 2.10
C ASP A 493 10.59 9.92 1.18
N PHE A 494 10.07 8.81 1.72
CA PHE A 494 9.96 7.55 1.00
C PHE A 494 9.25 7.70 -0.35
N LYS A 495 8.22 8.55 -0.42
CA LYS A 495 7.45 8.78 -1.63
C LYS A 495 8.26 9.59 -2.65
N MET A 496 9.01 10.60 -2.21
CA MET A 496 9.84 11.41 -3.11
C MET A 496 10.85 10.55 -3.89
N PHE A 497 11.51 9.59 -3.24
CA PHE A 497 12.49 8.72 -3.90
C PHE A 497 11.95 7.38 -4.42
N ASN A 498 10.67 7.02 -4.20
CA ASN A 498 10.06 5.79 -4.78
C ASN A 498 8.95 6.06 -5.81
N ASP A 499 8.52 7.31 -6.01
CA ASP A 499 7.53 7.65 -7.03
C ASP A 499 8.19 7.74 -8.42
N GLU A 500 7.72 6.95 -9.37
CA GLU A 500 8.27 6.92 -10.73
C GLU A 500 8.21 8.28 -11.44
N ARG A 501 7.27 9.15 -11.06
CA ARG A 501 7.17 10.50 -11.62
C ARG A 501 8.34 11.39 -11.24
N ASN A 502 9.06 11.04 -10.16
CA ASN A 502 10.22 11.77 -9.67
C ASN A 502 11.54 11.27 -10.25
N GLN A 503 11.54 10.26 -11.12
CA GLN A 503 12.77 9.75 -11.76
C GLN A 503 13.65 10.87 -12.39
N PRO A 504 13.10 11.87 -13.11
CA PRO A 504 13.92 12.96 -13.65
C PRO A 504 14.58 13.81 -12.55
N MET A 505 13.89 14.04 -11.43
CA MET A 505 14.42 14.77 -10.27
C MET A 505 15.58 14.02 -9.62
N ILE A 506 15.43 12.71 -9.43
CA ILE A 506 16.48 11.87 -8.83
C ILE A 506 17.72 11.84 -9.73
N ARG A 507 17.54 11.63 -11.05
CA ARG A 507 18.66 11.60 -12.01
C ARG A 507 19.41 12.93 -12.06
N LYS A 508 18.66 14.05 -12.08
CA LYS A 508 19.25 15.40 -12.02
C LYS A 508 20.07 15.60 -10.75
N PHE A 509 19.55 15.17 -9.58
CA PHE A 509 20.30 15.23 -8.32
C PHE A 509 21.61 14.44 -8.40
N LEU A 510 21.57 13.20 -8.91
CA LEU A 510 22.78 12.37 -9.05
C LEU A 510 23.81 13.00 -9.99
N GLU A 511 23.37 13.59 -11.11
CA GLU A 511 24.23 14.32 -12.04
C GLU A 511 24.87 15.55 -11.38
N GLU A 512 24.09 16.38 -10.69
CA GLU A 512 24.56 17.56 -9.96
C GLU A 512 25.56 17.20 -8.85
N GLN A 513 25.35 16.06 -8.18
CA GLN A 513 26.24 15.53 -7.14
C GLN A 513 27.44 14.73 -7.70
N GLN A 514 27.57 14.61 -9.03
CA GLN A 514 28.60 13.83 -9.71
C GLN A 514 28.68 12.39 -9.22
N ALA A 515 27.52 11.79 -8.95
CA ALA A 515 27.39 10.46 -8.38
C ALA A 515 28.05 9.40 -9.27
N GLN A 516 28.82 8.50 -8.65
CA GLN A 516 29.48 7.39 -9.33
C GLN A 516 28.66 6.09 -9.16
N PRO A 517 28.35 5.37 -10.25
CA PRO A 517 27.65 4.11 -10.16
C PRO A 517 28.61 2.96 -9.82
N VAL A 518 28.30 2.21 -8.78
CA VAL A 518 28.87 0.90 -8.45
C VAL A 518 27.98 -0.16 -9.06
N ARG A 519 28.42 -0.76 -10.16
CA ARG A 519 27.70 -1.82 -10.87
C ARG A 519 28.12 -3.18 -10.34
N ILE A 520 27.15 -3.96 -9.87
CA ILE A 520 27.38 -5.28 -9.30
C ILE A 520 26.67 -6.29 -10.20
N PRO A 521 27.42 -7.10 -10.98
CA PRO A 521 26.81 -8.06 -11.90
C PRO A 521 26.09 -9.17 -11.14
N TYR A 522 25.07 -9.72 -11.79
CA TYR A 522 24.31 -10.84 -11.26
C TYR A 522 25.21 -12.06 -11.05
N ARG A 523 25.09 -12.68 -9.87
CA ARG A 523 25.56 -14.05 -9.63
C ARG A 523 24.61 -14.78 -8.67
N GLN A 524 24.30 -16.03 -8.94
CA GLN A 524 23.54 -16.88 -8.03
C GLN A 524 24.25 -16.91 -6.68
N ASN A 525 23.47 -16.79 -5.59
CA ASN A 525 23.98 -16.86 -4.22
C ASN A 525 24.99 -15.75 -3.86
N ARG A 526 25.04 -14.66 -4.64
CA ARG A 526 25.69 -13.40 -4.27
C ARG A 526 24.73 -12.55 -3.47
N ALA A 527 25.22 -12.02 -2.36
CA ALA A 527 24.56 -11.01 -1.57
C ALA A 527 25.26 -9.65 -1.75
N ILE A 528 24.49 -8.57 -1.75
CA ILE A 528 24.95 -7.19 -1.70
C ILE A 528 24.50 -6.64 -0.36
N ILE A 529 25.43 -6.08 0.41
CA ILE A 529 25.17 -5.46 1.71
C ILE A 529 25.59 -4.00 1.61
N PHE A 530 24.66 -3.08 1.80
CA PHE A 530 24.93 -1.66 1.60
C PHE A 530 24.08 -0.75 2.49
N ASN A 531 24.51 0.52 2.62
CA ASN A 531 23.73 1.58 3.25
C ASN A 531 22.41 1.82 2.49
N SER A 532 21.27 1.61 3.15
CA SER A 532 19.95 1.63 2.50
C SER A 532 19.56 3.01 1.93
N ASN A 533 20.19 4.08 2.39
CA ASN A 533 19.92 5.43 1.90
C ASN A 533 20.44 5.66 0.49
N LEU A 534 21.34 4.80 -0.01
CA LEU A 534 21.93 4.94 -1.33
C LEU A 534 20.88 4.69 -2.42
N PHE A 535 20.92 5.54 -3.45
CA PHE A 535 20.13 5.30 -4.63
C PHE A 535 20.59 4.03 -5.33
N HIS A 536 19.65 3.20 -5.75
CA HIS A 536 19.93 1.97 -6.46
C HIS A 536 18.80 1.60 -7.41
N GLU A 537 19.13 0.84 -8.46
CA GLU A 537 18.18 0.34 -9.45
C GLU A 537 18.58 -1.06 -9.91
N THR A 538 17.62 -1.81 -10.44
CA THR A 538 17.93 -3.10 -11.07
C THR A 538 18.63 -2.84 -12.40
N ASP A 539 19.76 -3.50 -12.63
CA ASP A 539 20.46 -3.40 -13.91
C ASP A 539 19.61 -4.02 -15.05
N THR A 540 20.02 -3.78 -16.29
CA THR A 540 19.42 -4.38 -17.48
C THR A 540 19.36 -5.91 -17.33
N LEU A 541 18.16 -6.45 -17.50
CA LEU A 541 17.88 -7.87 -17.36
C LEU A 541 17.90 -8.52 -18.75
N VAL A 542 18.74 -9.54 -18.92
CA VAL A 542 18.75 -10.39 -20.12
C VAL A 542 18.73 -11.83 -19.64
N PHE A 543 17.54 -12.35 -19.33
CA PHE A 543 17.37 -13.71 -18.80
C PHE A 543 16.64 -14.59 -19.82
N ARG A 544 16.88 -15.91 -19.77
CA ARG A 544 16.13 -16.89 -20.57
C ARG A 544 14.62 -16.74 -20.33
N ALA A 545 13.85 -17.03 -21.37
CA ALA A 545 12.41 -17.16 -21.25
C ALA A 545 12.09 -18.48 -20.54
N GLY A 546 11.27 -18.42 -19.49
CA GLY A 546 10.84 -19.60 -18.75
C GLY A 546 10.55 -19.27 -17.29
N TYR A 547 9.61 -19.99 -16.70
CA TYR A 547 9.16 -19.73 -15.33
C TYR A 547 10.29 -19.82 -14.30
N GLU A 548 11.15 -20.83 -14.43
CA GLU A 548 12.25 -21.11 -13.49
C GLU A 548 13.49 -20.24 -13.73
N ASP A 549 13.58 -19.61 -14.91
CA ASP A 549 14.66 -18.71 -15.30
C ASP A 549 14.37 -17.24 -14.95
N ARG A 550 13.16 -16.95 -14.43
CA ARG A 550 12.82 -15.62 -13.92
C ARG A 550 13.78 -15.25 -12.79
N ARG A 551 14.41 -14.08 -12.91
CA ARG A 551 15.24 -13.52 -11.84
C ARG A 551 14.39 -13.35 -10.58
N ILE A 552 14.88 -13.85 -9.46
CA ILE A 552 14.30 -13.64 -8.13
C ILE A 552 15.34 -12.95 -7.26
N ASN A 553 14.99 -11.76 -6.80
CA ASN A 553 15.77 -10.95 -5.87
C ASN A 553 15.07 -10.94 -4.51
N ILE A 554 15.77 -11.35 -3.46
CA ILE A 554 15.29 -11.26 -2.09
C ILE A 554 15.97 -10.07 -1.42
N THR A 555 15.18 -9.25 -0.73
CA THR A 555 15.64 -8.06 -0.03
C THR A 555 15.28 -8.17 1.45
N LEU A 556 16.26 -7.93 2.32
CA LEU A 556 16.12 -7.84 3.77
C LEU A 556 16.57 -6.46 4.23
N LEU A 557 15.69 -5.73 4.93
CA LEU A 557 16.00 -4.41 5.48
C LEU A 557 16.18 -4.49 6.99
N TYR A 558 17.29 -3.94 7.47
CA TYR A 558 17.65 -3.91 8.88
C TYR A 558 17.72 -2.48 9.42
N GLY A 559 17.10 -2.27 10.58
CA GLY A 559 17.08 -1.00 11.29
C GLY A 559 16.30 0.09 10.56
N TYR A 560 16.30 1.28 11.15
CA TYR A 560 15.67 2.46 10.56
C TYR A 560 16.74 3.46 10.10
N ARG A 561 16.43 4.20 9.04
CA ARG A 561 17.25 5.30 8.57
C ARG A 561 17.49 6.33 9.68
N GLN A 562 18.74 6.46 10.11
CA GLN A 562 19.17 7.57 10.96
C GLN A 562 19.44 8.79 10.07
N LYS A 563 18.57 9.80 10.06
CA LYS A 563 18.90 11.08 9.41
C LYS A 563 19.95 11.78 10.25
N ARG A 564 21.01 12.30 9.63
CA ARG A 564 22.08 12.98 10.36
C ARG A 564 21.46 14.17 11.08
N SER A 565 21.72 14.32 12.37
CA SER A 565 21.39 15.58 13.04
C SER A 565 22.17 16.68 12.33
N LEU A 566 21.46 17.72 11.86
CA LEU A 566 22.08 18.97 11.43
C LEU A 566 22.93 19.43 12.62
N ARG A 567 24.25 19.28 12.52
CA ARG A 567 25.19 19.85 13.48
C ARG A 567 25.36 21.33 13.20
#